data_AF-A0A379S3J6-F1
#
_entry.id   AF-A0A379S3J6-F1
#
_cell.length_a   1.000
_cell.length_b   1.000
_cell.length_c   1.000
_cell.angle_alpha   90.00
_cell.angle_beta   90.00
_cell.angle_gamma   90.00
#
_symmetry.space_group_name_H-M   'P 1'
#
loop_
_entity.id
_entity.type
_entity.pdbx_description
1 polymer ?
#
loop_
_entity_poly.entity_id
_entity_poly.type
_entity_poly.pdbx_seq_one_letter_code
_entity_poly.pdbx_strand_id
1 'polypeptide(L)'
;MFDYGERGVDPLVPPAFTAQNSWLARQDSFSLYDYGFEIRLHRLCRQVLMFHHFPDELGQADTLVSRLLLEYDENPVLTQLSAARTLAYEGDGYRRAPVNNMMPPPTATASSDDWR
;
A
#
# COMPACT_ATOMS: atom_id res chain seq x y z
N MET A 1 -4.24 3.61 9.26
CA MET A 1 -3.67 4.67 8.42
C MET A 1 -3.49 4.15 7.00
N PHE A 2 -3.92 4.92 6.00
CA PHE A 2 -3.69 4.60 4.58
C PHE A 2 -2.56 5.48 4.07
N ASP A 3 -1.54 4.85 3.50
CA ASP A 3 -0.31 5.51 3.08
C ASP A 3 -0.20 5.47 1.55
N TYR A 4 0.12 6.61 0.94
CA TYR A 4 0.17 6.77 -0.52
C TYR A 4 1.61 6.91 -1.03
N GLY A 5 2.57 6.29 -0.34
CA GLY A 5 3.98 6.21 -0.73
C GLY A 5 4.94 7.11 0.05
N GLU A 6 4.44 7.88 1.03
CA GLU A 6 5.23 8.84 1.81
C GLU A 6 6.27 8.20 2.74
N ARG A 7 6.08 6.93 3.14
CA ARG A 7 6.97 6.18 4.06
C ARG A 7 7.84 5.12 3.35
N GLY A 8 7.79 5.06 2.02
CA GLY A 8 8.43 4.00 1.25
C GLY A 8 7.77 2.63 1.40
N VAL A 9 8.20 1.69 0.55
CA VAL A 9 7.62 0.35 0.43
C VAL A 9 8.60 -0.77 0.75
N ASP A 10 9.80 -0.45 1.23
CA ASP A 10 10.80 -1.45 1.59
C ASP A 10 10.23 -2.38 2.69
N PRO A 11 10.11 -3.68 2.41
CA PRO A 11 9.63 -4.66 3.38
C PRO A 11 10.49 -4.77 4.65
N LEU A 12 11.78 -4.43 4.60
CA LEU A 12 12.74 -4.56 5.69
C LEU A 12 12.75 -3.36 6.64
N VAL A 13 12.19 -2.23 6.21
CA VAL A 13 12.14 -1.01 7.00
C VAL A 13 10.75 -0.83 7.59
N PRO A 14 10.58 -0.86 8.93
CA PRO A 14 9.29 -0.56 9.55
C PRO A 14 8.92 0.91 9.32
N PRO A 15 7.76 1.20 8.71
CA PRO A 15 7.34 2.58 8.48
C PRO A 15 7.04 3.30 9.79
N ALA A 16 7.58 4.51 9.95
CA ALA A 16 7.34 5.37 11.10
C ALA A 16 5.92 5.96 11.09
N PHE A 17 5.42 6.38 12.25
CA PHE A 17 4.11 7.05 12.34
C PHE A 17 4.08 8.36 11.55
N THR A 18 5.10 9.21 11.72
CA THR A 18 5.22 10.48 10.98
C THR A 18 5.81 10.26 9.59
N ALA A 19 5.16 10.84 8.58
CA ALA A 19 5.61 10.80 7.19
C ALA A 19 6.84 11.68 6.97
N GLN A 20 7.75 11.24 6.09
CA GLN A 20 8.90 12.07 5.70
C GLN A 20 8.80 12.66 4.30
N ASN A 21 7.97 12.09 3.42
CA ASN A 21 7.91 12.46 2.01
C ASN A 21 6.50 12.87 1.57
N SER A 22 6.37 13.40 0.36
CA SER A 22 5.09 13.67 -0.27
C SER A 22 4.47 12.40 -0.87
N TRP A 23 3.16 12.42 -1.12
CA TRP A 23 2.48 11.33 -1.82
C TRP A 23 2.99 11.16 -3.25
N LEU A 24 3.12 9.89 -3.66
CA LEU A 24 3.56 9.56 -5.01
C LEU A 24 2.44 9.77 -6.03
N ALA A 25 2.83 10.18 -7.24
CA ALA A 25 1.97 10.17 -8.40
C ALA A 25 1.88 8.75 -8.96
N ARG A 26 0.68 8.33 -9.37
CA ARG A 26 0.53 7.13 -10.21
C ARG A 26 0.88 7.44 -11.66
N GLN A 27 1.44 6.47 -12.39
CA GLN A 27 1.83 6.64 -13.79
C GLN A 27 0.62 6.80 -14.72
N ASP A 28 -0.49 6.15 -14.38
CA ASP A 28 -1.74 6.08 -15.14
C ASP A 28 -2.84 6.94 -14.50
N SER A 29 -2.59 8.25 -14.40
CA SER A 29 -3.56 9.18 -13.82
C SER A 29 -4.73 9.45 -14.74
N PHE A 30 -5.95 9.35 -14.21
CA PHE A 30 -7.19 9.55 -14.97
C PHE A 30 -8.15 10.48 -14.22
N SER A 31 -9.20 10.90 -14.92
CA SER A 31 -10.22 11.78 -14.36
C SER A 31 -11.62 11.21 -14.62
N LEU A 32 -12.51 11.36 -13.64
CA LEU A 32 -13.93 11.08 -13.79
C LEU A 32 -14.69 12.40 -13.99
N TYR A 33 -15.76 12.35 -14.80
CA TYR A 33 -16.57 13.53 -15.16
C TYR A 33 -18.07 13.33 -14.93
N ASP A 34 -18.46 12.28 -14.20
CA ASP A 34 -19.87 11.89 -13.99
C ASP A 34 -20.72 12.98 -13.33
N TYR A 35 -20.08 13.96 -12.70
CA TYR A 35 -20.73 15.06 -11.97
C TYR A 35 -20.62 16.41 -12.68
N GLY A 36 -20.19 16.45 -13.95
CA GLY A 36 -20.07 17.68 -14.73
C GLY A 36 -18.85 18.55 -14.40
N PHE A 37 -17.93 18.04 -13.57
CA PHE A 37 -16.62 18.64 -13.29
C PHE A 37 -15.56 17.54 -13.15
N GLU A 38 -14.28 17.93 -13.22
CA GLU A 38 -13.16 16.99 -13.14
C GLU A 38 -12.95 16.46 -11.72
N ILE A 39 -12.91 15.14 -11.58
CA ILE A 39 -12.39 14.45 -10.39
C ILE A 39 -11.10 13.74 -10.79
N ARG A 40 -9.94 14.28 -10.41
CA ARG A 40 -8.62 13.73 -10.77
C ARG A 40 -8.19 12.63 -9.79
N LEU A 41 -7.97 11.41 -10.28
CA LEU A 41 -7.43 10.28 -9.52
C LEU A 41 -5.95 10.11 -9.85
N HIS A 42 -5.09 10.44 -8.87
CA HIS A 42 -3.64 10.58 -9.11
C HIS A 42 -2.76 9.84 -8.08
N ARG A 43 -3.37 9.04 -7.19
CA ARG A 43 -2.71 8.40 -6.05
C ARG A 43 -3.04 6.92 -5.98
N LEU A 44 -2.11 6.13 -5.47
CA LEU A 44 -2.28 4.72 -5.14
C LEU A 44 -1.95 4.53 -3.67
N CYS A 45 -2.85 3.86 -2.94
CA CYS A 45 -2.54 3.42 -1.58
C CYS A 45 -1.46 2.34 -1.68
N ARG A 46 -0.32 2.54 -1.05
CA ARG A 46 0.82 1.61 -1.07
C ARG A 46 0.81 0.66 0.11
N GLN A 47 0.23 1.08 1.23
CA GLN A 47 0.17 0.27 2.43
C GLN A 47 -0.94 0.73 3.38
N VAL A 48 -1.47 -0.22 4.15
CA VAL A 48 -2.36 0.03 5.27
C VAL A 48 -1.60 -0.30 6.55
N LEU A 49 -1.47 0.69 7.42
CA LEU A 49 -0.67 0.63 8.63
C LEU A 49 -1.56 0.78 9.86
N MET A 50 -1.31 -0.03 10.88
CA MET A 50 -2.01 0.03 12.15
C MET A 50 -0.99 0.33 13.26
N PHE A 51 -1.26 1.38 14.03
CA PHE A 51 -0.45 1.79 15.16
C PHE A 51 -1.29 1.73 16.45
N HIS A 52 -0.67 1.32 17.55
CA HIS A 52 -1.22 1.44 18.88
C HIS A 52 -0.55 2.59 19.64
N HIS A 53 -1.34 3.29 20.44
CA HIS A 53 -0.87 4.39 21.29
C HIS A 53 -0.95 4.00 22.76
N PHE A 54 0.04 3.23 23.23
CA PHE A 54 0.16 2.70 24.59
C PHE A 54 1.57 2.99 25.14
N PRO A 55 1.92 4.27 25.39
CA PRO A 55 3.28 4.66 25.75
C PRO A 55 3.77 4.02 27.05
N ASP A 56 2.88 3.80 28.03
CA ASP A 56 3.22 3.24 29.33
C ASP A 56 3.50 1.73 29.26
N GLU A 57 2.80 1.00 28.39
CA GLU A 57 2.94 -0.45 28.23
C GLU A 57 3.99 -0.85 27.18
N LEU A 58 4.16 -0.06 26.13
CA LEU A 58 5.00 -0.40 24.97
C LEU A 58 6.30 0.43 24.92
N GLY A 59 6.47 1.43 25.79
CA GLY A 59 7.67 2.26 25.84
C GLY A 59 7.88 3.19 24.64
N GLN A 60 6.94 3.23 23.70
CA GLN A 60 6.90 4.16 22.57
C GLN A 60 5.48 4.69 22.36
N ALA A 61 5.37 5.97 21.99
CA ALA A 61 4.09 6.62 21.76
C ALA A 61 3.28 5.94 20.67
N ASP A 62 3.88 5.63 19.51
CA ASP A 62 3.17 5.03 18.38
C ASP A 62 3.89 3.76 17.91
N THR A 63 3.35 2.61 18.31
CA THR A 63 3.94 1.30 17.97
C THR A 63 3.24 0.71 16.76
N LEU A 64 3.97 0.41 15.68
CA LEU A 64 3.43 -0.28 14.51
C LEU A 64 3.11 -1.73 14.85
N VAL A 65 1.84 -2.12 14.76
CA VAL A 65 1.38 -3.47 15.12
C VAL A 65 1.03 -4.35 13.92
N SER A 66 0.66 -3.74 12.80
CA SER A 66 0.35 -4.46 11.57
C SER A 66 0.57 -3.60 10.34
N ARG A 67 1.11 -4.21 9.29
CA ARG A 67 1.28 -3.61 7.97
C ARG A 67 0.69 -4.53 6.92
N LEU A 68 -0.20 -4.01 6.08
CA LEU A 68 -0.60 -4.60 4.81
C LEU A 68 0.12 -3.85 3.69
N LEU A 69 1.10 -4.48 3.06
CA LEU A 69 1.83 -3.94 1.92
C LEU A 69 1.10 -4.32 0.62
N LEU A 70 0.88 -3.33 -0.25
CA LEU A 70 0.22 -3.49 -1.54
C LEU A 70 1.25 -3.30 -2.66
N GLU A 71 1.50 -4.35 -3.43
CA GLU A 71 2.42 -4.34 -4.57
C GLU A 71 1.64 -4.15 -5.86
N TYR A 72 2.18 -3.29 -6.73
CA TYR A 72 1.56 -2.92 -7.99
C TYR A 72 2.49 -3.22 -9.16
N ASP A 73 1.92 -3.72 -10.24
CA ASP A 73 2.53 -3.65 -11.57
C ASP A 73 2.08 -2.32 -12.21
N GLU A 74 2.96 -1.31 -12.16
CA GLU A 74 2.68 0.03 -12.64
C GLU A 74 3.21 0.25 -14.05
N ASN A 75 2.35 0.75 -14.92
CA ASN A 75 2.73 1.27 -16.22
C ASN A 75 1.84 2.49 -16.56
N PRO A 76 2.19 3.30 -17.58
CA PRO A 76 1.43 4.50 -17.94
C PRO A 76 0.02 4.25 -18.47
N VAL A 77 -0.35 3.01 -18.81
CA VAL A 77 -1.67 2.66 -19.38
C VAL A 77 -2.63 2.19 -18.29
N LEU A 78 -2.21 1.21 -17.49
CA LEU A 78 -3.04 0.61 -16.45
C LEU A 78 -2.17 -0.01 -15.35
N THR A 79 -2.32 0.50 -14.14
CA THR A 79 -1.73 -0.09 -12.94
C THR A 79 -2.62 -1.22 -12.41
N GLN A 80 -2.01 -2.36 -12.10
CA GLN A 80 -2.69 -3.51 -11.50
C GLN A 80 -2.12 -3.84 -10.11
N LEU A 81 -2.98 -4.21 -9.16
CA LEU A 81 -2.55 -4.74 -7.87
C LEU A 81 -2.07 -6.19 -8.06
N SER A 82 -0.79 -6.44 -7.88
CA SER A 82 -0.16 -7.73 -8.13
C SER A 82 -0.04 -8.60 -6.87
N ALA A 83 0.09 -7.98 -5.68
CA ALA A 83 0.10 -8.70 -4.41
C ALA A 83 -0.36 -7.85 -3.22
N ALA A 84 -0.81 -8.54 -2.16
CA ALA A 84 -1.05 -7.96 -0.85
C ALA A 84 -0.39 -8.83 0.22
N ARG A 85 0.45 -8.23 1.08
CA ARG A 85 1.24 -8.96 2.09
C ARG A 85 1.06 -8.40 3.48
N THR A 86 0.68 -9.24 4.42
CA THR A 86 0.64 -8.87 5.84
C THR A 86 2.02 -9.06 6.46
N LEU A 87 2.49 -8.03 7.16
CA LEU A 87 3.81 -7.95 7.78
C LEU A 87 3.67 -7.52 9.24
N ALA A 88 4.46 -8.17 10.10
CA ALA A 88 4.66 -7.81 11.49
C ALA A 88 6.17 -7.69 11.78
N TYR A 89 6.52 -6.87 12.76
CA TYR A 89 7.90 -6.57 13.13
C TYR A 89 8.11 -6.92 14.60
N GLU A 90 9.20 -7.63 14.89
CA GLU A 90 9.66 -7.86 16.26
C GLU A 90 10.67 -6.76 16.66
N GLY A 91 10.91 -6.58 17.96
CA GLY A 91 11.67 -5.43 18.51
C GLY A 91 13.14 -5.35 18.08
N ASP A 92 13.66 -6.43 17.50
CA ASP A 92 15.00 -6.58 16.91
C ASP A 92 15.01 -6.39 15.38
N GLY A 93 13.87 -5.99 14.78
CA GLY A 93 13.72 -5.78 13.34
C GLY A 93 13.52 -7.08 12.54
N TYR A 94 13.41 -8.22 13.22
CA TYR A 94 13.19 -9.51 12.57
C TYR A 94 11.71 -9.68 12.17
N ARG A 95 11.51 -10.33 11.02
CA ARG A 95 10.19 -10.57 10.43
C ARG A 95 9.60 -11.87 10.94
N ARG A 96 8.31 -11.85 11.26
CA ARG A 96 7.45 -13.04 11.14
C ARG A 96 6.36 -12.76 10.10
N ALA A 97 6.59 -13.24 8.87
CA ALA A 97 5.50 -13.33 7.90
C ALA A 97 4.55 -14.44 8.39
N PRO A 98 3.24 -14.18 8.57
CA PRO A 98 2.30 -15.27 8.76
C PRO A 98 2.34 -16.16 7.52
N VAL A 99 2.26 -17.48 7.76
CA VAL A 99 2.36 -18.52 6.73
C VAL A 99 1.46 -18.19 5.55
N ASN A 100 2.07 -18.24 4.37
CA ASN A 100 1.52 -17.88 3.09
C ASN A 100 0.31 -18.75 2.72
N ASN A 101 -0.90 -18.33 3.07
CA ASN A 101 -2.10 -18.78 2.36
C ASN A 101 -2.31 -17.86 1.15
N MET A 102 -1.38 -17.97 0.19
CA MET A 102 -1.51 -17.35 -1.12
C MET A 102 -2.76 -17.92 -1.79
N MET A 103 -3.79 -17.10 -1.98
CA MET A 103 -4.58 -17.25 -3.20
C MET A 103 -3.60 -16.91 -4.33
N PRO A 104 -3.40 -17.79 -5.34
CA PRO A 104 -2.66 -17.40 -6.53
C PRO A 104 -3.30 -16.11 -7.07
N PRO A 105 -2.50 -15.17 -7.62
CA PRO A 105 -3.08 -13.98 -8.23
C PRO A 105 -4.13 -14.46 -9.24
N PRO A 106 -5.37 -13.94 -9.21
CA PRO A 106 -6.29 -14.22 -10.31
C PRO A 106 -5.55 -13.80 -11.58
N THR A 107 -5.44 -14.72 -12.54
CA THR A 107 -4.87 -14.42 -13.85
C THR A 107 -5.76 -13.35 -14.49
N ALA A 108 -5.43 -12.07 -14.30
CA ALA A 108 -6.10 -10.97 -14.95
C ALA A 108 -5.56 -10.90 -16.38
N THR A 109 -6.06 -11.76 -17.26
CA THR A 109 -5.91 -11.51 -18.70
C THR A 109 -6.82 -10.35 -19.03
N ALA A 110 -6.29 -9.12 -19.02
CA ALA A 110 -6.92 -8.03 -19.73
C ALA A 110 -6.90 -8.40 -21.22
N SER A 111 -8.04 -8.89 -21.73
CA SER A 111 -8.21 -9.13 -23.16
C SER A 111 -8.17 -7.78 -23.88
N SER A 112 -7.28 -7.64 -24.85
CA SER A 112 -7.24 -6.46 -25.72
C SER A 112 -8.45 -6.37 -26.66
N ASP A 113 -9.39 -7.33 -26.61
CA ASP A 113 -10.55 -7.39 -27.51
C ASP A 113 -11.87 -6.90 -26.87
N ASP A 114 -11.89 -6.54 -25.59
CA ASP A 114 -13.13 -6.14 -24.88
C ASP A 114 -13.51 -4.65 -25.03
N TRP A 115 -12.77 -3.86 -25.83
CA TRP A 115 -13.04 -2.42 -26.03
C TRP A 115 -13.56 -2.07 -27.44
N ARG A 116 -14.17 -3.01 -28.17
CA ARG A 116 -14.82 -2.73 -29.46
C ARG A 116 -16.32 -2.48 -29.35
#